data_AF-A0A8J2N4V7-F1
#
_entry.id   AF-A0A8J2N4V7-F1
#
_cell.length_a   1.000
_cell.length_b   1.000
_cell.length_c   1.000
_cell.angle_alpha   90.00
_cell.angle_beta   90.00
_cell.angle_gamma   90.00
#
_symmetry.space_group_name_H-M   'P 1'
#
loop_
_entity.id
_entity.type
_entity.pdbx_description
1 polymer ?
#
loop_
_entity_poly.entity_id
_entity_poly.type
_entity_poly.pdbx_seq_one_letter_code
_entity_poly.pdbx_strand_id
1 'polypeptide(L)'
;MYGDSLRLVGKALEEAQGIFQCEHCIAILCLSATNIVIPQSRSDWATHAKGVGAMIERLGPKPFSTGILHTLFIGFRPLLLISSIHNRRKTFLTLKGWTTTPFQEVPVSIMQLLFNKATQLPALLERYDTLGDLSSPSKLVAMQQLRNGFLYMIKSLGEWELSAKAQANFPLVWPKPDSPCKESCDRKPLWFANVLVASSLTHCWAFEIVARTHLDDVDEAMATIDGCKRKAIPRCSGSANGVGEDPISILAERICDSMPYFLQPELKIYGPASTFFTFLTAMKVFKSKKTYCASRLSRCQETLGRLANIGIHFPPP
;
A
#
# COMPACT_ATOMS: atom_id res chain seq x y z
N MET A 1 24.25 -18.27 -1.75
CA MET A 1 23.08 -18.44 -0.85
C MET A 1 21.76 -18.15 -1.56
N TYR A 2 21.42 -16.91 -1.93
CA TYR A 2 20.12 -16.60 -2.57
C TYR A 2 19.90 -17.38 -3.89
N GLY A 3 20.86 -17.35 -4.81
CA GLY A 3 20.75 -18.08 -6.09
C GLY A 3 20.65 -19.59 -5.91
N ASP A 4 21.31 -20.14 -4.88
CA ASP A 4 21.24 -21.56 -4.54
C ASP A 4 19.85 -21.93 -3.99
N SER A 5 19.31 -21.11 -3.08
CA SER A 5 17.96 -21.27 -2.55
C SER A 5 16.91 -21.19 -3.66
N LEU A 6 17.04 -20.24 -4.59
CA LEU A 6 16.13 -20.13 -5.75
C LEU A 6 16.19 -21.38 -6.64
N ARG A 7 17.40 -21.90 -6.91
CA ARG A 7 17.58 -23.14 -7.70
C ARG A 7 16.97 -24.35 -7.00
N LEU A 8 17.15 -24.47 -5.69
CA LEU A 8 16.56 -25.57 -4.89
C LEU A 8 15.03 -25.50 -4.88
N VAL A 9 14.45 -24.31 -4.73
CA VAL A 9 13.01 -24.12 -4.85
C VAL A 9 12.51 -24.49 -6.25
N GLY A 10 13.22 -24.08 -7.30
CA GLY A 10 12.89 -24.48 -8.68
C GLY A 10 12.84 -26.00 -8.85
N LYS A 11 13.88 -26.71 -8.38
CA LYS A 11 13.93 -28.17 -8.43
C LYS A 11 12.80 -28.82 -7.62
N ALA A 12 12.52 -28.32 -6.42
CA ALA A 12 11.44 -28.83 -5.58
C ALA A 12 10.06 -28.67 -6.26
N LEU A 13 9.82 -27.52 -6.91
CA LEU A 13 8.59 -27.28 -7.66
C LEU A 13 8.44 -28.20 -8.88
N GLU A 14 9.54 -28.49 -9.58
CA GLU A 14 9.58 -29.45 -10.68
C GLU A 14 9.27 -30.88 -10.20
N GLU A 15 9.93 -31.30 -9.11
CA GLU A 15 9.73 -32.61 -8.47
C GLU A 15 8.32 -32.80 -7.93
N ALA A 16 7.69 -31.72 -7.46
CA ALA A 16 6.34 -31.78 -6.92
C ALA A 16 5.27 -32.03 -7.98
N GLN A 17 5.58 -31.90 -9.29
CA GLN A 17 4.67 -32.18 -10.41
C GLN A 17 3.29 -31.52 -10.28
N GLY A 18 3.25 -30.32 -9.68
CA GLY A 18 2.02 -29.57 -9.43
C GLY A 18 1.28 -29.92 -8.14
N ILE A 19 1.78 -30.84 -7.32
CA ILE A 19 1.35 -31.07 -5.94
C ILE A 19 1.94 -29.96 -5.07
N PHE A 20 1.08 -29.31 -4.28
CA PHE A 20 1.50 -28.19 -3.46
C PHE A 20 1.76 -28.62 -2.01
N GLN A 21 2.85 -28.12 -1.44
CA GLN A 21 3.17 -28.26 -0.01
C GLN A 21 3.50 -26.89 0.61
N CYS A 22 3.22 -26.71 1.90
CA CYS A 22 3.37 -25.41 2.57
C CYS A 22 4.82 -24.92 2.60
N GLU A 23 5.78 -25.84 2.58
CA GLU A 23 7.21 -25.62 2.49
C GLU A 23 7.59 -24.81 1.24
N HIS A 24 6.93 -25.06 0.10
CA HIS A 24 7.14 -24.29 -1.13
C HIS A 24 6.74 -22.82 -0.94
N CYS A 25 5.58 -22.58 -0.32
CA CYS A 25 5.12 -21.22 0.00
C CYS A 25 6.09 -20.52 0.95
N ILE A 26 6.54 -21.21 2.01
CA ILE A 26 7.49 -20.64 2.99
C ILE A 26 8.81 -20.29 2.30
N ALA A 27 9.34 -21.16 1.46
CA ALA A 27 10.61 -20.90 0.78
C ALA A 27 10.51 -19.69 -0.18
N ILE A 28 9.43 -19.59 -0.95
CA ILE A 28 9.20 -18.44 -1.84
C ILE A 28 8.92 -17.16 -1.02
N LEU A 29 8.32 -17.25 0.18
CA LEU A 29 8.18 -16.12 1.12
C LEU A 29 9.55 -15.55 1.46
N CYS A 30 10.44 -16.42 1.93
CA CYS A 30 11.76 -16.02 2.38
C CYS A 30 12.55 -15.37 1.25
N LEU A 31 12.43 -15.89 0.02
CA LEU A 31 13.04 -15.29 -1.17
C LEU A 31 12.43 -13.91 -1.50
N SER A 32 11.10 -13.77 -1.41
CA SER A 32 10.40 -12.50 -1.64
C SER A 32 10.83 -11.43 -0.63
N ALA A 33 10.80 -11.78 0.66
CA ALA A 33 11.18 -10.88 1.75
C ALA A 33 12.66 -10.49 1.66
N THR A 34 13.54 -11.43 1.32
CA THR A 34 14.97 -11.15 1.10
C THR A 34 15.17 -10.13 -0.01
N ASN A 35 14.44 -10.22 -1.12
CA ASN A 35 14.55 -9.25 -2.22
C ASN A 35 14.02 -7.84 -1.88
N ILE A 36 13.07 -7.73 -0.95
CA ILE A 36 12.56 -6.42 -0.49
C ILE A 36 13.58 -5.74 0.41
N VAL A 37 14.20 -6.51 1.31
CA VAL A 37 15.16 -6.01 2.29
C VAL A 37 16.53 -5.76 1.63
N ILE A 38 16.96 -6.69 0.78
CA ILE A 38 18.25 -6.69 0.09
C ILE A 38 17.98 -6.90 -1.41
N PRO A 39 17.69 -5.83 -2.17
CA PRO A 39 17.45 -5.92 -3.60
C PRO A 39 18.67 -6.52 -4.30
N GLN A 40 18.51 -7.70 -4.87
CA GLN A 40 19.53 -8.32 -5.72
C GLN A 40 19.25 -8.01 -7.18
N SER A 41 20.32 -7.87 -7.99
CA SER A 41 20.24 -7.45 -9.40
C SER A 41 19.57 -8.44 -10.37
N ARG A 42 19.11 -9.62 -9.91
CA ARG A 42 18.69 -10.73 -10.79
C ARG A 42 17.19 -11.03 -10.82
N SER A 43 16.39 -10.66 -9.81
CA SER A 43 14.94 -10.94 -9.79
C SER A 43 14.20 -9.94 -8.90
N ASP A 44 13.06 -9.43 -9.38
CA ASP A 44 12.22 -8.47 -8.65
C ASP A 44 11.32 -9.16 -7.60
N TRP A 45 11.13 -8.55 -6.44
CA TRP A 45 10.25 -9.06 -5.37
C TRP A 45 8.82 -9.30 -5.87
N ALA A 46 8.35 -8.48 -6.82
CA ALA A 46 7.02 -8.60 -7.39
C ALA A 46 6.85 -9.92 -8.18
N THR A 47 7.93 -10.45 -8.77
CA THR A 47 7.92 -11.75 -9.47
C THR A 47 7.63 -12.90 -8.52
N HIS A 48 8.26 -12.89 -7.33
CA HIS A 48 8.01 -13.91 -6.31
C HIS A 48 6.60 -13.78 -5.71
N ALA A 49 6.17 -12.55 -5.44
CA ALA A 49 4.81 -12.28 -4.97
C ALA A 49 3.76 -12.78 -5.99
N LYS A 50 4.00 -12.61 -7.30
CA LYS A 50 3.14 -13.16 -8.35
C LYS A 50 3.11 -14.69 -8.33
N GLY A 51 4.26 -15.35 -8.19
CA GLY A 51 4.36 -16.80 -8.08
C GLY A 51 3.57 -17.37 -6.90
N VAL A 52 3.77 -16.81 -5.70
CA VAL A 52 3.00 -17.17 -4.49
C VAL A 52 1.52 -16.89 -4.67
N GLY A 53 1.16 -15.73 -5.25
CA GLY A 53 -0.22 -15.37 -5.52
C GLY A 53 -0.95 -16.39 -6.38
N ALA A 54 -0.35 -16.79 -7.51
CA ALA A 54 -0.92 -17.80 -8.41
C ALA A 54 -1.09 -19.17 -7.73
N MET A 55 -0.14 -19.53 -6.87
CA MET A 55 -0.18 -20.77 -6.09
C MET A 55 -1.31 -20.76 -5.06
N ILE A 56 -1.42 -19.67 -4.28
CA ILE A 56 -2.52 -19.46 -3.32
C ILE A 56 -3.86 -19.48 -4.05
N GLU A 57 -4.00 -18.75 -5.16
CA GLU A 57 -5.23 -18.70 -5.94
C GLU A 57 -5.68 -20.08 -6.40
N ARG A 58 -4.75 -20.90 -6.91
CA ARG A 58 -5.03 -22.26 -7.40
C ARG A 58 -5.56 -23.21 -6.31
N LEU A 59 -5.10 -23.07 -5.07
CA LEU A 59 -5.56 -23.88 -3.93
C LEU A 59 -6.97 -23.53 -3.48
N GLY A 60 -7.46 -22.34 -3.87
CA GLY A 60 -8.71 -21.79 -3.37
C GLY A 60 -8.61 -21.37 -1.90
N PRO A 61 -9.68 -20.75 -1.36
CA PRO A 61 -9.60 -20.09 -0.07
C PRO A 61 -9.77 -21.03 1.15
N LYS A 62 -10.39 -22.20 0.97
CA LYS A 62 -10.74 -23.13 2.07
C LYS A 62 -9.53 -23.65 2.87
N PRO A 63 -8.40 -24.04 2.24
CA PRO A 63 -7.21 -24.46 2.98
C PRO A 63 -6.62 -23.39 3.90
N PHE A 64 -6.98 -22.11 3.69
CA PHE A 64 -6.45 -20.97 4.43
C PHE A 64 -7.36 -20.50 5.57
N SER A 65 -8.36 -21.31 5.96
CA SER A 65 -9.30 -20.96 7.05
C SER A 65 -8.69 -21.07 8.45
N THR A 66 -7.67 -21.91 8.65
CA THR A 66 -7.02 -22.10 9.96
C THR A 66 -5.56 -22.62 9.83
N GLY A 67 -4.87 -22.73 10.97
CA GLY A 67 -3.54 -23.32 11.08
C GLY A 67 -2.43 -22.57 10.32
N ILE A 68 -1.37 -23.29 9.96
CA ILE A 68 -0.17 -22.70 9.34
C ILE A 68 -0.46 -22.03 7.99
N LEU A 69 -1.34 -22.61 7.17
CA LEU A 69 -1.71 -22.02 5.88
C LEU A 69 -2.41 -20.68 6.09
N HIS A 70 -3.33 -20.57 7.05
CA HIS A 70 -3.95 -19.29 7.40
C HIS A 70 -2.92 -18.24 7.84
N THR A 71 -1.99 -18.61 8.72
CA THR A 71 -0.89 -17.73 9.15
C THR A 71 -0.07 -17.23 7.96
N LEU A 72 0.28 -18.13 7.03
CA LEU A 72 0.98 -17.77 5.80
C LEU A 72 0.14 -16.80 4.97
N PHE A 73 -1.11 -17.12 4.68
CA PHE A 73 -2.00 -16.26 3.89
C PHE A 73 -2.09 -14.85 4.47
N ILE A 74 -2.35 -14.71 5.77
CA ILE A 74 -2.42 -13.40 6.44
C ILE A 74 -1.10 -12.63 6.30
N GLY A 75 0.04 -13.30 6.51
CA GLY A 75 1.36 -12.68 6.39
C GLY A 75 1.70 -12.24 4.96
N PHE A 76 1.26 -13.01 3.96
CA PHE A 76 1.50 -12.72 2.55
C PHE A 76 0.56 -11.70 1.94
N ARG A 77 -0.68 -11.63 2.45
CA ARG A 77 -1.73 -10.80 1.87
C ARG A 77 -1.32 -9.33 1.62
N PRO A 78 -0.64 -8.62 2.55
CA PRO A 78 -0.11 -7.29 2.27
C PRO A 78 0.77 -7.26 1.02
N LEU A 79 1.71 -8.20 0.90
CA LEU A 79 2.66 -8.25 -0.20
C LEU A 79 1.99 -8.55 -1.54
N LEU A 80 1.02 -9.47 -1.55
CA LEU A 80 0.23 -9.79 -2.74
C LEU A 80 -0.59 -8.60 -3.22
N LEU A 81 -1.22 -7.88 -2.28
CA LEU A 81 -1.98 -6.67 -2.60
C LEU A 81 -1.06 -5.57 -3.14
N ILE A 82 0.06 -5.29 -2.46
CA ILE A 82 1.05 -4.30 -2.88
C ILE A 82 1.62 -4.64 -4.26
N SER A 83 1.95 -5.91 -4.53
CA SER A 83 2.37 -6.37 -5.86
C SER A 83 1.30 -6.11 -6.92
N SER A 84 0.04 -6.34 -6.61
CA SER A 84 -1.07 -6.09 -7.52
C SER A 84 -1.26 -4.59 -7.80
N ILE A 85 -1.09 -3.74 -6.78
CA ILE A 85 -1.09 -2.27 -6.92
C ILE A 85 0.09 -1.82 -7.79
N HIS A 86 1.29 -2.33 -7.50
CA HIS A 86 2.52 -1.99 -8.22
C HIS A 86 2.41 -2.35 -9.71
N ASN A 87 1.92 -3.55 -10.02
CA ASN A 87 1.70 -4.01 -11.39
C ASN A 87 0.41 -3.47 -12.02
N ARG A 88 -0.43 -2.77 -11.26
CA ARG A 88 -1.72 -2.22 -11.70
C ARG A 88 -2.61 -3.27 -12.36
N ARG A 89 -2.66 -4.47 -11.76
CA ARG A 89 -3.51 -5.59 -12.21
C ARG A 89 -4.48 -5.98 -11.13
N LYS A 90 -5.73 -6.25 -11.49
CA LYS A 90 -6.72 -6.80 -10.56
C LYS A 90 -6.20 -8.07 -9.87
N THR A 91 -6.70 -8.31 -8.65
CA THR A 91 -6.23 -9.41 -7.80
C THR A 91 -7.38 -10.32 -7.40
N PHE A 92 -7.12 -11.63 -7.29
CA PHE A 92 -8.08 -12.62 -6.81
C PHE A 92 -8.53 -12.35 -5.36
N LEU A 93 -7.72 -11.61 -4.59
CA LEU A 93 -8.01 -11.26 -3.20
C LEU A 93 -9.29 -10.45 -3.02
N THR A 94 -9.81 -9.86 -4.11
CA THR A 94 -11.07 -9.12 -4.11
C THR A 94 -12.32 -10.00 -4.17
N LEU A 95 -12.17 -11.28 -4.56
CA LEU A 95 -13.31 -12.18 -4.70
C LEU A 95 -13.88 -12.53 -3.33
N LYS A 96 -15.20 -12.66 -3.24
CA LYS A 96 -15.93 -12.90 -1.98
C LYS A 96 -15.35 -14.08 -1.18
N GLY A 97 -15.01 -15.18 -1.86
CA GLY A 97 -14.40 -16.34 -1.21
C GLY A 97 -13.11 -16.01 -0.45
N TRP A 98 -12.28 -15.09 -0.96
CA TRP A 98 -11.01 -14.69 -0.36
C TRP A 98 -11.13 -13.63 0.75
N THR A 99 -12.27 -12.93 0.84
CA THR A 99 -12.56 -11.98 1.92
C THR A 99 -13.38 -12.59 3.06
N THR A 100 -14.00 -13.75 2.84
CA THR A 100 -14.82 -14.43 3.85
C THR A 100 -14.22 -15.74 4.33
N THR A 101 -13.91 -16.68 3.44
CA THR A 101 -13.61 -18.08 3.81
C THR A 101 -12.34 -18.23 4.66
N PRO A 102 -11.22 -17.51 4.38
CA PRO A 102 -10.05 -17.58 5.24
C PRO A 102 -10.30 -17.08 6.67
N PHE A 103 -11.37 -16.32 6.92
CA PHE A 103 -11.64 -15.67 8.20
C PHE A 103 -12.90 -16.20 8.91
N GLN A 104 -13.37 -17.40 8.53
CA GLN A 104 -14.55 -18.00 9.16
C GLN A 104 -14.26 -18.49 10.58
N GLU A 105 -13.07 -19.01 10.84
CA GLU A 105 -12.68 -19.61 12.12
C GLU A 105 -11.80 -18.69 12.98
N VAL A 106 -11.11 -17.74 12.35
CA VAL A 106 -10.17 -16.83 13.00
C VAL A 106 -10.67 -15.39 12.89
N PRO A 107 -10.70 -14.62 14.00
CA PRO A 107 -11.13 -13.23 13.97
C PRO A 107 -10.32 -12.38 12.98
N VAL A 108 -11.03 -11.58 12.18
CA VAL A 108 -10.41 -10.66 11.21
C VAL A 108 -9.71 -9.53 11.96
N SER A 109 -8.41 -9.36 11.74
CA SER A 109 -7.67 -8.25 12.34
C SER A 109 -7.96 -6.91 11.67
N ILE A 110 -7.66 -5.80 12.36
CA ILE A 110 -7.81 -4.42 11.84
C ILE A 110 -7.17 -4.22 10.46
N MET A 111 -5.99 -4.81 10.25
CA MET A 111 -5.25 -4.75 8.98
C MET A 111 -5.93 -5.56 7.88
N GLN A 112 -6.50 -6.72 8.22
CA GLN A 112 -7.20 -7.55 7.25
C GLN A 112 -8.54 -6.93 6.83
N LEU A 113 -9.21 -6.21 7.72
CA LEU A 113 -10.39 -5.39 7.39
C LEU A 113 -10.04 -4.26 6.42
N LEU A 114 -8.90 -3.59 6.61
CA LEU A 114 -8.40 -2.58 5.67
C LEU A 114 -8.14 -3.21 4.30
N PHE A 115 -7.42 -4.34 4.26
CA PHE A 115 -7.08 -4.99 2.99
C PHE A 115 -8.30 -5.50 2.25
N ASN A 116 -9.33 -5.99 2.94
CA ASN A 116 -10.62 -6.32 2.31
C ASN A 116 -11.16 -5.16 1.47
N LYS A 117 -11.06 -3.91 1.96
CA LYS A 117 -11.47 -2.72 1.22
C LYS A 117 -10.50 -2.36 0.10
N ALA A 118 -9.20 -2.35 0.40
CA ALA A 118 -8.16 -1.94 -0.54
C ALA A 118 -7.95 -2.90 -1.73
N THR A 119 -8.46 -4.15 -1.65
CA THR A 119 -8.36 -5.14 -2.75
C THR A 119 -8.99 -4.69 -4.08
N GLN A 120 -9.88 -3.70 -4.06
CA GLN A 120 -10.48 -3.13 -5.28
C GLN A 120 -9.54 -2.14 -5.98
N LEU A 121 -8.58 -1.55 -5.27
CA LEU A 121 -7.70 -0.51 -5.81
C LEU A 121 -6.91 -0.97 -7.04
N PRO A 122 -6.28 -2.17 -7.09
CA PRO A 122 -5.59 -2.63 -8.29
C PRO A 122 -6.46 -2.67 -9.55
N ALA A 123 -7.75 -3.03 -9.42
CA ALA A 123 -8.66 -3.07 -10.57
C ALA A 123 -9.02 -1.65 -11.08
N LEU A 124 -9.09 -0.65 -10.19
CA LEU A 124 -9.26 0.74 -10.59
C LEU A 124 -8.03 1.24 -11.36
N LEU A 125 -6.82 0.89 -10.91
CA LEU A 125 -5.58 1.21 -11.60
C LEU A 125 -5.48 0.53 -12.98
N GLU A 126 -5.87 -0.75 -13.07
CA GLU A 126 -5.92 -1.48 -14.34
C GLU A 126 -6.89 -0.82 -15.35
N ARG A 127 -8.05 -0.37 -14.86
CA ARG A 127 -9.03 0.36 -15.67
C ARG A 127 -8.50 1.73 -16.11
N TYR A 128 -7.81 2.44 -15.23
CA TYR A 128 -7.15 3.70 -15.56
C TYR A 128 -6.18 3.50 -16.73
N ASP A 129 -5.34 2.47 -16.69
CA ASP A 129 -4.38 2.17 -17.77
C ASP A 129 -5.06 1.76 -19.06
N THR A 130 -6.14 0.97 -18.96
CA THR A 130 -6.93 0.52 -20.12
C THR A 130 -7.61 1.68 -20.85
N LEU A 131 -7.94 2.77 -20.14
CA LEU A 131 -8.47 3.96 -20.78
C LEU A 131 -7.43 4.65 -21.66
N GLY A 132 -6.13 4.47 -21.43
CA GLY A 132 -5.07 5.08 -22.23
C GLY A 132 -5.18 6.61 -22.26
N ASP A 133 -5.13 7.22 -23.45
CA ASP A 133 -5.28 8.67 -23.59
C ASP A 133 -6.64 9.18 -23.08
N LEU A 134 -6.60 9.90 -21.95
CA LEU A 134 -7.75 10.47 -21.26
C LEU A 134 -8.30 11.73 -21.95
N SER A 135 -7.68 12.20 -23.03
CA SER A 135 -8.11 13.41 -23.75
C SER A 135 -9.32 13.19 -24.66
N SER A 136 -9.70 11.94 -24.92
CA SER A 136 -10.77 11.60 -25.86
C SER A 136 -12.18 11.79 -25.29
N PRO A 137 -13.05 12.63 -25.88
CA PRO A 137 -14.42 12.82 -25.41
C PRO A 137 -15.28 11.54 -25.43
N SER A 138 -14.94 10.56 -26.28
CA SER A 138 -15.66 9.28 -26.34
C SER A 138 -15.52 8.43 -25.06
N LYS A 139 -14.53 8.73 -24.22
CA LYS A 139 -14.23 8.00 -22.98
C LYS A 139 -14.88 8.61 -21.74
N LEU A 140 -15.58 9.74 -21.87
CA LEU A 140 -16.15 10.48 -20.73
C LEU A 140 -17.00 9.62 -19.79
N VAL A 141 -17.86 8.74 -20.31
CA VAL A 141 -18.68 7.85 -19.48
C VAL A 141 -17.80 6.89 -18.66
N ALA A 142 -16.77 6.33 -19.29
CA ALA A 142 -15.86 5.40 -18.63
C ALA A 142 -14.96 6.14 -17.60
N MET A 143 -14.55 7.37 -17.90
CA MET A 143 -13.85 8.26 -16.96
C MET A 143 -14.73 8.61 -15.75
N GLN A 144 -16.00 8.94 -15.96
CA GLN A 144 -16.96 9.19 -14.87
C GLN A 144 -17.15 7.96 -13.98
N GLN A 145 -17.24 6.75 -14.56
CA GLN A 145 -17.31 5.51 -13.78
C GLN A 145 -16.02 5.25 -12.99
N LEU A 146 -14.86 5.54 -13.59
CA LEU A 146 -13.56 5.40 -12.92
C LEU A 146 -13.41 6.39 -11.77
N ARG A 147 -13.77 7.66 -12.00
CA ARG A 147 -13.85 8.73 -10.99
C ARG A 147 -14.71 8.30 -9.80
N ASN A 148 -15.92 7.82 -10.06
CA ASN A 148 -16.82 7.32 -9.00
C ASN A 148 -16.21 6.15 -8.23
N GLY A 149 -15.46 5.27 -8.92
CA GLY A 149 -14.71 4.18 -8.30
C GLY A 149 -13.63 4.67 -7.32
N PHE A 150 -12.83 5.66 -7.72
CA PHE A 150 -11.83 6.25 -6.82
C PHE A 150 -12.46 7.01 -5.64
N LEU A 151 -13.53 7.77 -5.87
CA LEU A 151 -14.27 8.43 -4.79
C LEU A 151 -14.83 7.42 -3.79
N TYR A 152 -15.41 6.32 -4.26
CA TYR A 152 -15.88 5.24 -3.39
C TYR A 152 -14.73 4.61 -2.60
N MET A 153 -13.56 4.39 -3.22
CA MET A 153 -12.37 3.87 -2.55
C MET A 153 -11.92 4.80 -1.41
N ILE A 154 -11.76 6.10 -1.69
CA ILE A 154 -11.34 7.12 -0.70
C ILE A 154 -12.34 7.15 0.46
N LYS A 155 -13.64 7.20 0.16
CA LYS A 155 -14.70 7.17 1.17
C LYS A 155 -14.62 5.91 2.04
N SER A 156 -14.48 4.73 1.43
CA SER A 156 -14.41 3.44 2.14
C SER A 156 -13.19 3.32 3.06
N LEU A 157 -12.05 3.90 2.65
CA LEU A 157 -10.83 4.00 3.47
C LEU A 157 -11.04 4.95 4.66
N GLY A 158 -11.61 6.14 4.43
CA GLY A 158 -11.93 7.08 5.51
C GLY A 158 -12.94 6.52 6.52
N GLU A 159 -14.00 5.86 6.05
CA GLU A 159 -14.97 5.17 6.90
C GLU A 159 -14.32 4.05 7.73
N TRP A 160 -13.35 3.33 7.16
CA TRP A 160 -12.59 2.33 7.88
C TRP A 160 -11.76 2.96 9.00
N GLU A 161 -11.04 4.05 8.74
CA GLU A 161 -10.21 4.72 9.74
C GLU A 161 -11.07 5.28 10.88
N LEU A 162 -12.21 5.91 10.55
CA LEU A 162 -13.16 6.41 11.53
C LEU A 162 -13.76 5.28 12.37
N SER A 163 -14.17 4.17 11.73
CA SER A 163 -14.72 3.01 12.43
C SER A 163 -13.69 2.37 13.36
N ALA A 164 -12.43 2.26 12.92
CA ALA A 164 -11.35 1.73 13.74
C ALA A 164 -11.11 2.59 14.99
N LYS A 165 -11.12 3.92 14.84
CA LYS A 165 -11.00 4.86 15.97
C LYS A 165 -12.19 4.77 16.93
N ALA A 166 -13.40 4.68 16.40
CA ALA A 166 -14.63 4.61 17.20
C ALA A 166 -14.74 3.32 18.02
N GLN A 167 -14.20 2.21 17.52
CA GLN A 167 -14.20 0.91 18.21
C GLN A 167 -13.05 0.74 19.21
N ALA A 168 -12.08 1.67 19.25
CA ALA A 168 -10.92 1.56 20.10
C ALA A 168 -11.16 2.16 21.50
N ASN A 169 -10.78 1.43 22.54
CA ASN A 169 -10.85 1.92 23.93
C ASN A 169 -9.75 2.93 24.28
N PHE A 170 -8.74 3.06 23.41
CA PHE A 170 -7.59 3.94 23.57
C PHE A 170 -7.21 4.57 22.23
N PRO A 171 -6.49 5.71 22.23
CA PRO A 171 -6.03 6.33 21.00
C PRO A 171 -5.20 5.35 20.16
N LEU A 172 -5.54 5.22 18.87
CA LEU A 172 -4.79 4.36 17.95
C LEU A 172 -3.43 4.95 17.55
N VAL A 173 -3.38 6.29 17.47
CA VAL A 173 -2.20 7.07 17.09
C VAL A 173 -2.16 8.35 17.91
N TRP A 174 -0.97 8.76 18.34
CA TRP A 174 -0.76 10.00 19.09
C TRP A 174 0.63 10.57 18.82
N PRO A 175 0.85 11.89 18.96
CA PRO A 175 2.19 12.47 18.88
C PRO A 175 3.03 12.05 20.10
N LYS A 176 4.31 11.70 19.91
CA LYS A 176 5.21 11.36 21.03
C LYS A 176 5.47 12.59 21.89
N PRO A 177 5.19 12.56 23.21
CA PRO A 177 5.36 13.73 24.07
C PRO A 177 6.82 14.21 24.15
N ASP A 178 7.78 13.28 24.26
CA ASP A 178 9.15 13.52 24.74
C ASP A 178 10.25 13.12 23.74
N SER A 179 10.14 13.53 22.47
CA SER A 179 11.31 13.42 21.58
C SER A 179 12.21 14.64 21.80
N PRO A 180 13.46 14.49 22.30
CA PRO A 180 14.47 15.55 22.23
C PRO A 180 14.93 15.68 20.78
N CYS A 181 14.02 16.03 19.86
CA CYS A 181 14.41 16.41 18.53
C CYS A 181 15.15 17.74 18.66
N LYS A 182 16.48 17.70 18.56
CA LYS A 182 17.36 18.86 18.36
C LYS A 182 17.14 19.55 17.00
N GLU A 183 16.06 19.23 16.31
CA GLU A 183 15.76 19.65 14.96
C GLU A 183 14.44 20.39 14.96
N SER A 184 14.50 21.59 14.36
CA SER A 184 13.46 22.59 14.18
C SER A 184 12.25 22.09 13.38
N CYS A 185 11.54 21.08 13.87
CA CYS A 185 10.33 20.56 13.25
C CYS A 185 9.13 20.81 14.16
N ASP A 186 8.20 21.65 13.70
CA ASP A 186 6.92 21.94 14.38
C ASP A 186 6.03 20.70 14.59
N ARG A 187 6.35 19.55 13.96
CA ARG A 187 5.60 18.29 14.13
C ARG A 187 6.39 17.22 14.86
N LYS A 188 5.74 16.70 15.90
CA LYS A 188 6.22 15.58 16.73
C LYS A 188 6.02 14.25 16.01
N PRO A 189 6.97 13.30 16.10
CA PRO A 189 6.79 11.94 15.61
C PRO A 189 5.52 11.25 16.12
N LEU A 190 4.94 10.35 15.32
CA LEU A 190 3.72 9.60 15.65
C LEU A 190 4.01 8.24 16.29
N TRP A 191 3.32 7.96 17.38
CA TRP A 191 3.34 6.70 18.12
C TRP A 191 2.00 5.99 17.99
N PHE A 192 2.04 4.67 18.16
CA PHE A 192 0.91 3.79 17.91
C PHE A 192 0.74 2.77 19.03
N ALA A 193 -0.50 2.31 19.21
CA ALA A 193 -0.84 1.29 20.19
C ALA A 193 -0.03 0.00 20.03
N ASN A 194 0.22 -0.41 18.78
CA ASN A 194 1.09 -1.52 18.42
C ASN A 194 1.44 -1.46 16.93
N VAL A 195 2.34 -2.34 16.50
CA VAL A 195 2.83 -2.38 15.12
C VAL A 195 1.77 -2.75 14.10
N LEU A 196 0.72 -3.49 14.50
CA LEU A 196 -0.39 -3.83 13.63
C LEU A 196 -1.25 -2.60 13.34
N VAL A 197 -1.51 -1.75 14.34
CA VAL A 197 -2.21 -0.47 14.18
C VAL A 197 -1.37 0.49 13.34
N ALA A 198 -0.06 0.61 13.63
CA ALA A 198 0.86 1.44 12.85
C ALA A 198 0.87 1.04 11.37
N SER A 199 1.01 -0.26 11.10
CA SER A 199 0.99 -0.80 9.74
C SER A 199 -0.34 -0.53 9.06
N SER A 200 -1.46 -0.72 9.76
CA SER A 200 -2.80 -0.51 9.19
C SER A 200 -3.02 0.95 8.81
N LEU A 201 -2.76 1.90 9.70
CA LEU A 201 -2.98 3.32 9.44
C LEU A 201 -2.08 3.84 8.32
N THR A 202 -0.78 3.49 8.34
CA THR A 202 0.13 3.93 7.27
C THR A 202 -0.21 3.34 5.90
N HIS A 203 -0.69 2.10 5.82
CA HIS A 203 -1.20 1.54 4.57
C HIS A 203 -2.49 2.22 4.12
N CYS A 204 -3.40 2.55 5.04
CA CYS A 204 -4.62 3.29 4.71
C CYS A 204 -4.29 4.63 4.06
N TRP A 205 -3.41 5.43 4.69
CA TRP A 205 -2.96 6.71 4.15
C TRP A 205 -2.25 6.55 2.80
N ALA A 206 -1.43 5.50 2.62
CA ALA A 206 -0.76 5.24 1.35
C ALA A 206 -1.74 4.86 0.22
N PHE A 207 -2.73 4.01 0.50
CA PHE A 207 -3.77 3.66 -0.48
C PHE A 207 -4.62 4.86 -0.86
N GLU A 208 -4.93 5.73 0.09
CA GLU A 208 -5.65 6.98 -0.14
C GLU A 208 -4.84 7.95 -1.01
N ILE A 209 -3.54 8.10 -0.77
CA ILE A 209 -2.63 8.87 -1.65
C ILE A 209 -2.69 8.34 -3.08
N VAL A 210 -2.58 7.01 -3.27
CA VAL A 210 -2.64 6.39 -4.60
C VAL A 210 -3.98 6.65 -5.28
N ALA A 211 -5.10 6.48 -4.55
CA ALA A 211 -6.43 6.70 -5.09
C ALA A 211 -6.67 8.17 -5.47
N ARG A 212 -6.27 9.12 -4.60
CA ARG A 212 -6.41 10.56 -4.86
C ARG A 212 -5.55 11.05 -6.00
N THR A 213 -4.31 10.55 -6.11
CA THR A 213 -3.42 10.92 -7.23
C THR A 213 -4.08 10.63 -8.57
N HIS A 214 -4.67 9.44 -8.74
CA HIS A 214 -5.34 9.08 -9.99
C HIS A 214 -6.73 9.69 -10.14
N LEU A 215 -7.40 10.04 -9.04
CA LEU A 215 -8.63 10.82 -9.10
C LEU A 215 -8.34 12.23 -9.65
N ASP A 216 -7.28 12.88 -9.15
CA ASP A 216 -6.85 14.20 -9.62
C ASP A 216 -6.52 14.16 -11.13
N ASP A 217 -5.79 13.15 -11.59
CA ASP A 217 -5.49 12.93 -13.02
C ASP A 217 -6.77 12.83 -13.88
N VAL A 218 -7.77 12.06 -13.40
CA VAL A 218 -9.05 11.88 -14.10
C VAL A 218 -9.87 13.18 -14.10
N ASP A 219 -9.90 13.89 -12.98
CA ASP A 219 -10.66 15.14 -12.83
C ASP A 219 -10.07 16.26 -13.70
N GLU A 220 -8.74 16.37 -13.79
CA GLU A 220 -8.05 17.30 -14.69
C GLU A 220 -8.34 16.99 -16.17
N ALA A 221 -8.29 15.71 -16.56
CA ALA A 221 -8.60 15.30 -17.92
C ALA A 221 -10.07 15.59 -18.30
N MET A 222 -11.02 15.28 -17.39
CA MET A 222 -12.43 15.61 -17.61
C MET A 222 -12.66 17.12 -17.72
N ALA A 223 -12.03 17.93 -16.85
CA ALA A 223 -12.13 19.38 -16.89
C ALA A 223 -11.58 19.96 -18.20
N THR A 224 -10.51 19.38 -18.74
CA THR A 224 -9.94 19.76 -20.04
C THR A 224 -10.91 19.49 -21.18
N ILE A 225 -11.57 18.32 -21.20
CA ILE A 225 -12.58 17.98 -22.21
C ILE A 225 -13.80 18.93 -22.13
N ASP A 226 -14.24 19.26 -20.91
CA ASP A 226 -15.35 20.19 -20.70
C ASP A 226 -14.99 21.64 -21.05
N GLY A 227 -13.75 22.06 -20.79
CA GLY A 227 -13.19 23.35 -21.19
C GLY A 227 -13.06 23.50 -22.70
N CYS A 228 -12.72 22.43 -23.43
CA CYS A 228 -12.80 22.40 -24.89
C CYS A 228 -14.23 22.55 -25.42
N LYS A 229 -15.26 22.27 -24.60
CA LYS A 229 -16.68 22.42 -24.97
C LYS A 229 -17.31 23.74 -24.51
N ARG A 230 -16.67 24.51 -23.62
CA ARG A 230 -17.17 25.79 -23.11
C ARG A 230 -16.11 26.90 -23.28
N LYS A 231 -16.41 27.93 -24.08
CA LYS A 231 -15.66 29.20 -24.03
C LYS A 231 -15.57 29.64 -22.56
N ALA A 232 -14.35 29.90 -22.10
CA ALA A 232 -14.02 30.08 -20.70
C ALA A 232 -14.88 31.16 -20.01
N ILE A 233 -15.58 30.77 -18.96
CA ILE A 233 -15.98 31.66 -17.87
C ILE A 233 -15.11 31.26 -16.68
N PRO A 234 -14.30 32.16 -16.11
CA PRO A 234 -13.40 31.81 -15.01
C PRO A 234 -14.25 31.42 -13.80
N ARG A 235 -14.15 30.15 -13.38
CA ARG A 235 -14.77 29.71 -12.14
C ARG A 235 -13.82 30.02 -10.99
N CYS A 236 -14.28 30.92 -10.13
CA CYS A 236 -13.70 31.17 -8.82
C CYS A 236 -13.35 29.85 -8.13
N SER A 237 -12.10 29.76 -7.70
CA SER A 237 -11.63 28.91 -6.63
C SER A 237 -12.53 29.10 -5.40
N GLY A 238 -13.37 28.11 -5.10
CA GLY A 238 -14.23 28.17 -3.92
C GLY A 238 -15.41 27.23 -4.00
N SER A 239 -15.17 25.94 -3.78
CA SER A 239 -16.20 25.06 -3.21
C SER A 239 -15.67 24.48 -1.91
N ALA A 240 -15.61 25.34 -0.90
CA ALA A 240 -15.62 24.93 0.50
C ALA A 240 -17.01 24.37 0.79
N ASN A 241 -17.19 23.05 0.68
CA ASN A 241 -18.27 22.29 1.30
C ASN A 241 -17.99 20.79 1.15
N GLY A 242 -17.15 20.27 2.05
CA GLY A 242 -16.87 18.86 2.22
C GLY A 242 -16.05 18.70 3.49
N VAL A 243 -16.49 17.85 4.41
CA VAL A 243 -15.78 17.50 5.66
C VAL A 243 -14.29 17.39 5.38
N GLY A 244 -13.47 18.22 6.05
CA GLY A 244 -12.10 18.53 5.67
C GLY A 244 -11.24 17.30 5.35
N GLU A 245 -11.11 17.00 4.06
CA GLU A 245 -10.18 15.99 3.57
C GLU A 245 -8.76 16.58 3.64
N ASP A 246 -7.91 15.98 4.48
CA ASP A 246 -6.52 16.39 4.62
C ASP A 246 -5.81 16.33 3.26
N PRO A 247 -5.06 17.36 2.82
CA PRO A 247 -4.31 17.30 1.58
C PRO A 247 -3.38 16.06 1.51
N ILE A 248 -3.13 15.52 0.30
CA ILE A 248 -2.25 14.34 0.13
C ILE A 248 -0.85 14.51 0.75
N SER A 249 -0.36 15.75 0.86
CA SER A 249 0.90 16.09 1.53
C SER A 249 0.84 15.85 3.04
N ILE A 250 -0.31 16.07 3.68
CA ILE A 250 -0.51 15.77 5.11
C ILE A 250 -0.49 14.27 5.34
N LEU A 251 -1.10 13.47 4.46
CA LEU A 251 -1.03 12.00 4.53
C LEU A 251 0.40 11.50 4.38
N ALA A 252 1.15 12.06 3.40
CA ALA A 252 2.57 11.75 3.21
C ALA A 252 3.42 12.14 4.44
N GLU A 253 3.13 13.29 5.06
CA GLU A 253 3.76 13.71 6.31
C GLU A 253 3.45 12.75 7.46
N ARG A 254 2.20 12.32 7.64
CA ARG A 254 1.83 11.33 8.66
C ARG A 254 2.62 10.02 8.50
N ILE A 255 2.77 9.53 7.27
CA ILE A 255 3.60 8.34 6.99
C ILE A 255 5.05 8.58 7.42
N CYS A 256 5.64 9.72 7.07
CA CYS A 256 7.02 10.04 7.44
C CYS A 256 7.21 10.23 8.94
N ASP A 257 6.27 10.90 9.61
CA ASP A 257 6.26 11.09 11.05
C ASP A 257 6.05 9.76 11.81
N SER A 258 5.60 8.70 11.12
CA SER A 258 5.51 7.33 11.67
C SER A 258 6.84 6.56 11.62
N MET A 259 7.80 6.97 10.78
CA MET A 259 9.06 6.24 10.59
C MET A 259 9.86 6.01 11.88
N PRO A 260 9.95 6.98 12.82
CA PRO A 260 10.62 6.75 14.10
C PRO A 260 10.03 5.59 14.90
N TYR A 261 8.72 5.34 14.81
CA TYR A 261 8.09 4.20 15.46
C TYR A 261 8.54 2.87 14.83
N PHE A 262 8.58 2.78 13.50
CA PHE A 262 8.98 1.56 12.78
C PHE A 262 10.47 1.24 12.90
N LEU A 263 11.31 2.24 13.17
CA LEU A 263 12.75 2.11 13.34
C LEU A 263 13.18 1.77 14.78
N GLN A 264 12.22 1.49 15.66
CA GLN A 264 12.48 1.04 17.02
C GLN A 264 13.23 -0.31 17.03
N PRO A 265 14.29 -0.49 17.84
CA PRO A 265 15.05 -1.74 17.90
C PRO A 265 14.19 -2.98 18.18
N GLU A 266 13.11 -2.81 18.94
CA GLU A 266 12.18 -3.87 19.35
C GLU A 266 11.45 -4.50 18.17
N LEU A 267 11.22 -3.71 17.09
CA LEU A 267 10.54 -4.18 15.88
C LEU A 267 11.49 -4.90 14.90
N LYS A 268 12.79 -4.93 15.20
CA LYS A 268 13.84 -5.63 14.44
C LYS A 268 13.73 -5.32 12.93
N ILE A 269 13.88 -6.33 12.08
CA ILE A 269 13.79 -6.19 10.62
C ILE A 269 12.35 -5.96 10.14
N TYR A 270 11.36 -6.43 10.90
CA TYR A 270 9.95 -6.37 10.50
C TYR A 270 9.46 -4.92 10.42
N GLY A 271 9.76 -4.11 11.45
CA GLY A 271 9.39 -2.70 11.52
C GLY A 271 9.75 -1.92 10.25
N PRO A 272 11.04 -1.73 9.93
CA PRO A 272 11.46 -1.01 8.72
C PRO A 272 10.99 -1.68 7.43
N ALA A 273 11.10 -3.01 7.29
CA ALA A 273 10.72 -3.70 6.05
C ALA A 273 9.23 -3.53 5.70
N SER A 274 8.36 -3.42 6.72
CA SER A 274 6.92 -3.20 6.54
C SER A 274 6.56 -1.83 5.94
N THR A 275 7.50 -0.87 5.96
CA THR A 275 7.28 0.50 5.48
C THR A 275 7.62 0.70 4.01
N PHE A 276 8.19 -0.30 3.32
CA PHE A 276 8.66 -0.20 1.94
C PHE A 276 7.65 0.49 1.01
N PHE A 277 6.41 0.00 0.98
CA PHE A 277 5.36 0.58 0.12
C PHE A 277 4.91 1.96 0.60
N THR A 278 4.61 2.09 1.90
CA THR A 278 4.01 3.31 2.46
C THR A 278 4.98 4.48 2.40
N PHE A 279 6.24 4.26 2.79
CA PHE A 279 7.27 5.28 2.80
C PHE A 279 7.63 5.74 1.38
N LEU A 280 7.78 4.83 0.42
CA LEU A 280 8.03 5.22 -0.98
C LEU A 280 6.84 5.98 -1.59
N THR A 281 5.61 5.61 -1.23
CA THR A 281 4.41 6.35 -1.64
C THR A 281 4.44 7.79 -1.14
N ALA A 282 4.79 8.01 0.13
CA ALA A 282 4.95 9.35 0.69
C ALA A 282 6.09 10.14 0.00
N MET A 283 7.22 9.51 -0.26
CA MET A 283 8.35 10.14 -0.95
C MET A 283 7.97 10.61 -2.36
N LYS A 284 7.18 9.83 -3.10
CA LYS A 284 6.72 10.19 -4.44
C LYS A 284 5.91 11.49 -4.43
N VAL A 285 5.09 11.73 -3.40
CA VAL A 285 4.33 12.98 -3.22
C VAL A 285 5.25 14.18 -3.04
N PHE A 286 6.32 14.05 -2.23
CA PHE A 286 7.25 15.17 -2.04
C PHE A 286 8.12 15.42 -3.27
N LYS A 287 8.47 14.37 -4.03
CA LYS A 287 9.22 14.50 -5.29
C LYS A 287 8.43 15.23 -6.38
N SER A 288 7.11 15.05 -6.46
CA SER A 288 6.28 15.74 -7.47
C SER A 288 6.05 17.22 -7.14
N LYS A 289 6.18 17.63 -5.87
CA LYS A 289 5.96 19.01 -5.39
C LYS A 289 7.26 19.73 -4.99
N LYS A 290 8.31 19.62 -5.82
CA LYS A 290 9.73 19.94 -5.51
C LYS A 290 9.98 21.26 -4.78
N THR A 291 9.23 22.34 -5.06
CA THR A 291 9.47 23.67 -4.47
C THR A 291 8.91 23.84 -3.05
N TYR A 292 7.82 23.15 -2.70
CA TYR A 292 7.17 23.30 -1.39
C TYR A 292 7.68 22.29 -0.34
N CYS A 293 8.36 21.22 -0.76
CA CYS A 293 8.68 20.06 0.09
C CYS A 293 10.18 19.74 0.21
N ALA A 294 11.10 20.67 -0.08
CA ALA A 294 12.53 20.41 -0.06
C ALA A 294 13.06 19.90 1.31
N SER A 295 12.65 20.53 2.41
CA SER A 295 13.00 20.08 3.77
C SER A 295 12.44 18.70 4.11
N ARG A 296 11.23 18.38 3.62
CA ARG A 296 10.60 17.06 3.78
C ARG A 296 11.35 15.98 3.01
N LEU A 297 11.74 16.28 1.76
CA LEU A 297 12.51 15.36 0.94
C LEU A 297 13.87 15.05 1.57
N SER A 298 14.54 16.06 2.16
CA SER A 298 15.79 15.88 2.91
C SER A 298 15.62 14.91 4.08
N ARG A 299 14.54 15.03 4.86
CA ARG A 299 14.25 14.10 5.96
C ARG A 299 13.96 12.67 5.47
N CYS A 300 13.28 12.53 4.34
CA CYS A 300 13.07 11.22 3.72
C CYS A 300 14.41 10.59 3.29
N GLN A 301 15.33 11.37 2.73
CA GLN A 301 16.67 10.91 2.34
C GLN A 301 17.50 10.48 3.56
N GLU A 302 17.46 11.22 4.65
CA GLU A 302 18.11 10.82 5.90
C GLU A 302 17.55 9.50 6.43
N THR A 303 16.23 9.34 6.39
CA THR A 303 15.57 8.09 6.79
C THR A 303 15.99 6.92 5.91
N LEU A 304 16.14 7.12 4.59
CA LEU A 304 16.73 6.12 3.68
C LEU A 304 18.18 5.78 4.07
N GLY A 305 18.99 6.77 4.45
CA GLY A 305 20.36 6.54 4.95
C GLY A 305 20.36 5.68 6.21
N ARG A 306 19.44 5.93 7.15
CA ARG A 306 19.28 5.11 8.36
C ARG A 306 18.85 3.68 8.04
N LEU A 307 17.96 3.48 7.07
CA LEU A 307 17.56 2.16 6.58
C LEU A 307 18.73 1.41 5.95
N ALA A 308 19.52 2.09 5.11
CA ALA A 308 20.70 1.52 4.48
C ALA A 308 21.74 1.07 5.52
N ASN A 309 21.94 1.85 6.59
CA ASN A 309 22.87 1.50 7.69
C ASN A 309 22.48 0.22 8.44
N ILE A 310 21.21 -0.19 8.41
CA ILE A 310 20.73 -1.45 8.99
C ILE A 310 20.53 -2.54 7.94
N GLY A 311 21.08 -2.36 6.73
CA GLY A 311 21.07 -3.32 5.63
C GLY A 311 19.74 -3.41 4.87
N ILE A 312 18.89 -2.39 4.97
CA ILE A 312 17.59 -2.33 4.30
C ILE A 312 17.65 -1.30 3.18
N HIS A 313 17.48 -1.76 1.94
CA HIS A 313 17.51 -0.91 0.77
C HIS A 313 16.17 -0.98 0.05
N PHE A 314 15.46 0.13 0.01
CA PHE A 314 14.28 0.24 -0.84
C PHE A 314 14.70 0.55 -2.28
N PRO A 315 14.02 -0.01 -3.29
CA PRO A 315 14.20 0.41 -4.67
C PRO A 315 13.90 1.91 -4.82
N PRO A 316 14.51 2.57 -5.80
CA PRO A 316 14.30 3.99 -6.04
C PRO A 316 12.81 4.27 -6.35
N PRO A 317 12.21 5.33 -5.77
CA PRO A 317 10.83 5.74 -6.06
C PRO A 317 10.70 6.50 -7.37
#